data_AF-D6WNG4-F1
#
_entry.id   AF-D6WNG4-F1
#
_cell.length_a   1.000
_cell.length_b   1.000
_cell.length_c   1.000
_cell.angle_alpha   90.00
_cell.angle_beta   90.00
_cell.angle_gamma   90.00
#
_symmetry.space_group_name_H-M   'P 1'
#
loop_
_entity.id
_entity.type
_entity.pdbx_description
1 polymer ?
#
loop_
_entity_poly.entity_id
_entity_poly.type
_entity_poly.pdbx_seq_one_letter_code
_entity_poly.pdbx_strand_id
1 'polypeptide(L)'
;MKKWTQVDEAMSGYGFPPKLERKLRIIFAITVVASLVEHGLFIGVEYMSCRGNNLSEALDRFLMFHYDYVFALVPYHVVLGIILEIVNIFSTISWTFMDLFIILVSLSLSARFKQVAKYIKFLVERNVLNKNSWQRARQDYTRLTNLCKDLDEVMSSTILLSFGNNIFIILVHLYNSLQKPLEFGYLDEIYYLYSFICLLVRISAVALHAATINTESKRPIYLLSTIPHHRYNLEIDRLLLYTKYETAALTGYKLFRITRTLILKITLAIVIYELVLVEYLKVESY
;
A
#
# COMPACT_ATOMS: atom_id res chain seq x y z
N MET A 1 -14.14 -13.04 -4.63
CA MET A 1 -13.64 -14.37 -4.19
C MET A 1 -13.92 -15.50 -5.18
N LYS A 2 -15.15 -15.79 -5.61
CA LYS A 2 -15.45 -16.89 -6.55
C LYS A 2 -14.58 -16.89 -7.82
N LYS A 3 -14.44 -15.74 -8.49
CA LYS A 3 -13.59 -15.60 -9.69
C LYS A 3 -12.11 -15.85 -9.42
N TRP A 4 -11.61 -15.48 -8.23
CA TRP A 4 -10.23 -15.76 -7.84
C TRP A 4 -10.00 -17.26 -7.74
N THR A 5 -10.89 -17.99 -7.06
CA THR A 5 -10.83 -19.46 -6.95
C THR A 5 -10.88 -20.13 -8.32
N GLN A 6 -11.74 -19.67 -9.23
CA GLN A 6 -11.80 -20.19 -10.60
C GLN A 6 -10.50 -19.99 -11.38
N VAL A 7 -9.84 -18.83 -11.21
CA VAL A 7 -8.53 -18.57 -11.83
C VAL A 7 -7.46 -19.48 -11.21
N ASP A 8 -7.46 -19.66 -9.89
CA ASP A 8 -6.53 -20.55 -9.21
C ASP A 8 -6.69 -22.01 -9.64
N GLU A 9 -7.93 -22.50 -9.78
CA GLU A 9 -8.24 -23.85 -10.29
C GLU A 9 -7.78 -24.03 -11.75
N ALA A 10 -8.09 -23.06 -12.62
CA ALA A 10 -7.66 -23.07 -14.02
C ALA A 10 -6.12 -23.04 -14.16
N MET A 11 -5.44 -22.40 -13.22
CA MET A 11 -3.97 -22.30 -13.16
C MET A 11 -3.31 -23.36 -12.27
N SER A 12 -4.06 -24.40 -11.84
CA SER A 12 -3.54 -25.48 -10.99
C SER A 12 -2.27 -26.14 -11.55
N GLY A 13 -2.12 -26.23 -12.88
CA GLY A 13 -0.93 -26.77 -13.53
C GLY A 13 0.38 -25.98 -13.32
N TYR A 14 0.32 -24.75 -12.80
CA TYR A 14 1.51 -23.99 -12.38
C TYR A 14 1.95 -24.32 -10.94
N GLY A 15 1.10 -24.98 -10.17
CA GLY A 15 1.23 -25.12 -8.72
C GLY A 15 1.04 -23.80 -7.96
N PHE A 16 1.18 -23.89 -6.64
CA PHE A 16 1.14 -22.72 -5.76
C PHE A 16 2.42 -21.88 -5.93
N PRO A 17 2.36 -20.54 -5.98
CA PRO A 17 3.55 -19.72 -6.19
C PRO A 17 4.60 -19.95 -5.07
N PRO A 18 5.85 -20.28 -5.42
CA PRO A 18 6.84 -20.71 -4.44
C PRO A 18 7.16 -19.57 -3.47
N LYS A 19 7.24 -19.91 -2.18
CA LYS A 19 7.52 -18.97 -1.06
C LYS A 19 6.47 -17.87 -0.85
N LEU A 20 5.35 -17.87 -1.57
CA LEU A 20 4.31 -16.84 -1.43
C LEU A 20 3.70 -16.86 -0.02
N GLU A 21 3.30 -18.04 0.47
CA GLU A 21 2.69 -18.18 1.79
C GLU A 21 3.60 -17.64 2.91
N ARG A 22 4.89 -17.99 2.86
CA ARG A 22 5.89 -17.47 3.80
C ARG A 22 6.01 -15.95 3.71
N LYS A 23 6.02 -15.38 2.49
CA LYS A 23 6.07 -13.93 2.30
C LYS A 23 4.84 -13.22 2.84
N LEU A 24 3.64 -13.77 2.59
CA LEU A 24 2.38 -13.23 3.09
C LEU A 24 2.38 -13.21 4.63
N ARG A 25 2.78 -14.33 5.26
CA ARG A 25 2.88 -14.43 6.73
C ARG A 25 3.87 -13.45 7.34
N ILE A 26 5.06 -13.33 6.74
CA ILE A 26 6.10 -12.39 7.23
C ILE A 26 5.60 -10.95 7.14
N ILE A 27 5.05 -10.55 5.99
CA ILE A 27 4.58 -9.18 5.78
C ILE A 27 3.41 -8.86 6.70
N PHE A 28 2.45 -9.79 6.84
CA PHE A 28 1.37 -9.67 7.82
C PHE A 28 1.91 -9.42 9.23
N ALA A 29 2.83 -10.29 9.70
CA ALA A 29 3.37 -10.19 11.05
C ALA A 29 4.13 -8.86 11.27
N ILE A 30 4.99 -8.46 10.32
CA ILE A 30 5.77 -7.22 10.42
C ILE A 30 4.84 -6.01 10.47
N THR A 31 3.84 -5.92 9.58
CA THR A 31 2.93 -4.77 9.51
C THR A 31 2.08 -4.65 10.77
N VAL A 32 1.56 -5.77 11.29
CA VAL A 32 0.75 -5.77 12.51
C VAL A 32 1.59 -5.41 13.73
N VAL A 33 2.77 -6.02 13.90
CA VAL A 33 3.66 -5.71 15.04
C VAL A 33 4.12 -4.25 14.99
N ALA A 34 4.51 -3.74 13.82
CA ALA A 34 4.91 -2.35 13.67
C ALA A 34 3.76 -1.38 14.04
N SER A 35 2.52 -1.71 13.65
CA SER A 35 1.35 -0.89 14.01
C SER A 35 1.04 -0.93 15.51
N LEU A 36 1.17 -2.10 16.15
CA LEU A 36 0.95 -2.24 17.59
C LEU A 36 2.01 -1.48 18.41
N VAL A 37 3.27 -1.54 17.97
CA VAL A 37 4.36 -0.80 18.61
C VAL A 37 4.14 0.69 18.46
N GLU A 38 3.77 1.16 17.26
CA GLU A 38 3.52 2.58 16.99
C GLU A 38 2.37 3.12 17.86
N HIS A 39 1.22 2.44 17.87
CA HIS A 39 0.09 2.85 18.70
C HIS A 39 0.38 2.77 20.20
N GLY A 40 1.13 1.75 20.65
CA GLY A 40 1.55 1.62 22.04
C GLY A 40 2.51 2.74 22.47
N LEU A 41 3.43 3.15 21.59
CA LEU A 41 4.33 4.28 21.86
C LEU A 41 3.56 5.62 21.88
N PHE A 42 2.61 5.80 20.97
CA PHE A 42 1.74 6.98 20.93
C PHE A 42 1.01 7.19 22.26
N ILE A 43 0.29 6.16 22.74
CA ILE A 43 -0.39 6.21 24.04
C ILE A 43 0.61 6.44 25.19
N GLY A 44 1.76 5.76 25.14
CA GLY A 44 2.78 5.87 26.18
C GLY A 44 3.35 7.29 26.32
N VAL A 45 3.64 7.95 25.20
CA VAL A 45 4.15 9.31 25.15
C VAL A 45 3.10 10.32 25.63
N GLU A 46 1.87 10.26 25.09
CA GLU A 46 0.82 11.18 25.51
C GLU A 46 0.45 11.02 27.00
N TYR A 47 0.45 9.78 27.52
CA TYR A 47 0.21 9.53 28.94
C TYR A 47 1.31 10.12 29.83
N MET A 48 2.59 10.02 29.44
CA MET A 48 3.69 10.61 30.20
C MET A 48 3.60 12.14 30.23
N SER A 49 3.22 12.75 29.11
CA SER A 49 3.03 14.21 29.00
C SER A 49 1.83 14.72 29.80
N CYS A 50 0.82 13.88 30.03
CA CYS A 50 -0.39 14.23 30.79
C CYS A 50 -0.41 13.74 32.25
N ARG A 51 0.74 13.37 32.84
CA ARG A 51 0.81 12.75 34.17
C ARG A 51 0.17 13.64 35.25
N GLY A 52 -1.00 13.23 35.74
CA GLY A 52 -1.68 13.82 36.90
C GLY A 52 -1.27 13.17 38.23
N ASN A 53 -1.85 13.64 39.34
CA ASN A 53 -1.57 13.05 40.66
C ASN A 53 -2.18 11.64 40.78
N ASN A 54 -3.33 11.43 40.13
CA ASN A 54 -4.08 10.17 40.11
C ASN A 54 -4.45 9.76 38.67
N LEU A 55 -4.79 8.47 38.46
CA LEU A 55 -5.12 7.91 37.15
C LEU A 55 -6.29 8.62 36.45
N SER A 56 -7.34 9.00 37.19
CA SER A 56 -8.51 9.68 36.60
C SER A 56 -8.14 11.06 36.05
N GLU A 57 -7.31 11.81 36.78
CA GLU A 57 -6.88 13.14 36.36
C GLU A 57 -5.97 13.08 35.14
N ALA A 58 -5.11 12.06 35.05
CA ALA A 58 -4.29 11.80 33.87
C ALA A 58 -5.16 11.46 32.65
N LEU A 59 -6.19 10.63 32.83
CA LEU A 59 -7.15 10.28 31.77
C LEU A 59 -7.97 11.49 31.30
N ASP A 60 -8.45 12.33 32.22
CA ASP A 60 -9.23 13.51 31.87
C ASP A 60 -8.40 14.51 31.07
N ARG A 61 -7.15 14.76 31.50
CA ARG A 61 -6.21 15.63 30.77
C ARG A 61 -5.86 15.08 29.39
N PHE A 62 -5.59 13.77 29.30
CA PHE A 62 -5.34 13.10 28.02
C PHE A 62 -6.50 13.30 27.05
N LEU A 63 -7.73 13.02 27.49
CA LEU A 63 -8.92 13.15 26.64
C LEU A 63 -9.18 14.60 26.23
N MET A 64 -9.03 15.54 27.16
CA MET A 64 -9.21 16.97 26.85
C MET A 64 -8.16 17.49 25.88
N PHE A 65 -6.91 17.07 26.02
CA PHE A 65 -5.81 17.51 25.16
C PHE A 65 -5.91 16.90 23.76
N HIS A 66 -6.12 15.57 23.68
CA HIS A 66 -6.14 14.86 22.41
C HIS A 66 -7.37 15.22 21.54
N TYR A 67 -8.51 15.53 22.18
CA TYR A 67 -9.77 15.90 21.51
C TYR A 67 -10.16 17.37 21.74
N ASP A 68 -9.18 18.25 21.89
CA ASP A 68 -9.38 19.68 22.15
C ASP A 68 -10.34 20.34 21.14
N TYR A 69 -10.21 19.97 19.86
CA TYR A 69 -11.05 20.43 18.76
C TYR A 69 -12.53 20.04 18.91
N VAL A 70 -12.83 18.92 19.58
CA VAL A 70 -14.22 18.51 19.88
C VAL A 70 -14.73 19.25 21.10
N PHE A 71 -13.92 19.32 22.16
CA PHE A 71 -14.31 19.93 23.42
C PHE A 71 -14.30 21.47 23.39
N ALA A 72 -13.72 22.06 22.35
CA ALA A 72 -13.92 23.47 22.01
C ALA A 72 -15.37 23.78 21.58
N LEU A 73 -16.10 22.78 21.08
CA LEU A 73 -17.49 22.92 20.58
C LEU A 73 -18.53 22.38 21.55
N VAL A 74 -18.17 21.38 22.37
CA VAL A 74 -19.09 20.67 23.27
C VAL A 74 -18.47 20.57 24.67
N PRO A 75 -19.25 20.76 25.75
CA PRO A 75 -18.74 20.58 27.11
C PRO A 75 -18.07 19.20 27.31
N TYR A 76 -16.98 19.19 28.06
CA TYR A 76 -16.26 17.98 28.36
C TYR A 76 -17.11 16.95 29.12
N HIS A 77 -17.13 15.74 28.59
CA HIS A 77 -17.74 14.57 29.22
C HIS A 77 -16.83 13.36 29.02
N VAL A 78 -16.40 12.72 30.11
CA VAL A 78 -15.48 11.57 30.07
C VAL A 78 -15.99 10.43 29.20
N VAL A 79 -17.31 10.15 29.22
CA VAL A 79 -17.93 9.12 28.39
C VAL A 79 -17.78 9.43 26.90
N LEU A 80 -17.95 10.69 26.50
CA LEU A 80 -17.76 11.11 25.11
C LEU A 80 -16.29 10.95 24.70
N GLY A 81 -15.34 11.36 25.56
CA GLY A 81 -13.92 11.15 25.34
C GLY A 81 -13.56 9.67 25.16
N ILE A 82 -14.10 8.78 25.99
CA ILE A 82 -13.91 7.33 25.86
C ILE A 82 -14.49 6.81 24.53
N ILE A 83 -15.66 7.29 24.11
CA ILE A 83 -16.25 6.90 22.82
C ILE A 83 -15.35 7.35 21.66
N LEU A 84 -14.84 8.59 21.70
CA LEU A 84 -13.91 9.10 20.69
C LEU A 84 -12.64 8.25 20.63
N GLU A 85 -12.09 7.86 21.78
CA GLU A 85 -10.92 6.99 21.85
C GLU A 85 -11.16 5.61 21.25
N ILE A 86 -12.32 5.00 21.53
CA ILE A 86 -12.71 3.74 20.91
C ILE A 86 -12.79 3.89 19.38
N VAL A 87 -13.41 4.96 18.89
CA VAL A 87 -13.49 5.25 17.44
C VAL A 87 -12.09 5.45 16.84
N ASN A 88 -11.19 6.14 17.54
CA ASN A 88 -9.81 6.35 17.09
C ASN A 88 -9.02 5.03 16.97
N ILE A 89 -9.16 4.13 17.95
CA ILE A 89 -8.58 2.79 17.92
C ILE A 89 -9.11 2.00 16.71
N PHE A 90 -10.42 2.00 16.48
CA PHE A 90 -11.02 1.32 15.33
C PHE A 90 -10.58 1.93 13.99
N SER A 91 -10.43 3.25 13.91
CA SER A 91 -9.90 3.95 12.75
C SER A 91 -8.46 3.54 12.45
N THR A 92 -7.62 3.47 13.47
CA THR A 92 -6.21 3.06 13.36
C THR A 92 -6.09 1.60 12.88
N ILE A 93 -6.88 0.69 13.48
CA ILE A 93 -6.93 -0.71 13.06
C ILE A 93 -7.42 -0.83 11.61
N SER A 94 -8.47 -0.09 11.26
CA SER A 94 -9.05 -0.10 9.91
C SER A 94 -8.03 0.40 8.88
N TRP A 95 -7.28 1.44 9.20
CA TRP A 95 -6.22 1.96 8.35
C TRP A 95 -5.11 0.94 8.11
N THR A 96 -4.58 0.33 9.18
CA THR A 96 -3.59 -0.75 9.05
C THR A 96 -4.13 -1.92 8.22
N PHE A 97 -5.39 -2.29 8.43
CA PHE A 97 -6.03 -3.37 7.68
C PHE A 97 -6.14 -3.03 6.18
N MET A 98 -6.54 -1.81 5.82
CA MET A 98 -6.63 -1.38 4.41
C MET A 98 -5.29 -1.50 3.69
N ASP A 99 -4.22 -0.99 4.30
CA ASP A 99 -2.87 -1.03 3.73
C ASP A 99 -2.40 -2.48 3.56
N LEU A 100 -2.58 -3.30 4.60
CA LEU A 100 -2.20 -4.70 4.58
C LEU A 100 -3.00 -5.50 3.54
N PHE A 101 -4.30 -5.25 3.43
CA PHE A 101 -5.15 -5.89 2.44
C PHE A 101 -4.68 -5.62 1.01
N ILE A 102 -4.35 -4.35 0.69
CA ILE A 102 -3.80 -3.97 -0.62
C ILE A 102 -2.49 -4.72 -0.88
N ILE A 103 -1.58 -4.77 0.11
CA ILE A 103 -0.30 -5.45 -0.01
C ILE A 103 -0.48 -6.96 -0.30
N LEU A 104 -1.32 -7.65 0.48
CA LEU A 104 -1.50 -9.11 0.36
C LEU A 104 -2.15 -9.50 -0.96
N VAL A 105 -3.17 -8.76 -1.41
CA VAL A 105 -3.80 -8.98 -2.73
C VAL A 105 -2.77 -8.73 -3.84
N SER A 106 -2.01 -7.64 -3.73
CA SER A 106 -1.01 -7.27 -4.73
C SER A 106 0.12 -8.29 -4.86
N LEU A 107 0.60 -8.82 -3.74
CA LEU A 107 1.58 -9.92 -3.69
C LEU A 107 1.05 -11.18 -4.35
N SER A 108 -0.19 -11.55 -4.05
CA SER A 108 -0.79 -12.78 -4.56
C SER A 108 -1.01 -12.69 -6.08
N LEU A 109 -1.55 -11.57 -6.56
CA LEU A 109 -1.79 -11.36 -7.98
C LEU A 109 -0.48 -11.22 -8.77
N SER A 110 0.49 -10.46 -8.26
CA SER A 110 1.80 -10.31 -8.92
C SER A 110 2.57 -11.63 -8.97
N ALA A 111 2.44 -12.49 -7.96
CA ALA A 111 3.03 -13.83 -7.97
C ALA A 111 2.44 -14.71 -9.09
N ARG A 112 1.13 -14.61 -9.38
CA ARG A 112 0.49 -15.30 -10.50
C ARG A 112 0.95 -14.76 -11.85
N PHE A 113 1.02 -13.44 -12.04
CA PHE A 113 1.59 -12.86 -13.27
C PHE A 113 3.03 -13.32 -13.50
N LYS A 114 3.82 -13.40 -12.42
CA LYS A 114 5.20 -13.91 -12.48
C LYS A 114 5.29 -15.37 -12.90
N GLN A 115 4.34 -16.23 -12.51
CA GLN A 115 4.29 -17.62 -12.98
C GLN A 115 4.03 -17.69 -14.49
N VAL A 116 3.06 -16.92 -15.00
CA VAL A 116 2.77 -16.86 -16.44
C VAL A 116 3.97 -16.33 -17.22
N ALA A 117 4.61 -15.25 -16.75
CA ALA A 117 5.80 -14.70 -17.38
C ALA A 117 6.97 -15.70 -17.40
N LYS A 118 7.17 -16.49 -16.34
CA LYS A 118 8.18 -17.56 -16.31
C LYS A 118 7.85 -18.67 -17.31
N TYR A 119 6.59 -19.05 -17.45
CA TYR A 119 6.18 -20.05 -18.43
C TYR A 119 6.38 -19.56 -19.86
N ILE A 120 6.01 -18.31 -20.16
CA ILE A 120 6.29 -17.69 -21.46
C ILE A 120 7.80 -17.68 -21.73
N LYS A 121 8.62 -17.28 -20.74
CA LYS A 121 10.07 -17.33 -20.87
C LYS A 121 10.57 -18.74 -21.22
N PHE A 122 10.06 -19.76 -20.55
CA PHE A 122 10.37 -21.16 -20.85
C PHE A 122 9.98 -21.55 -22.29
N LEU A 123 8.80 -21.15 -22.78
CA LEU A 123 8.38 -21.42 -24.16
C LEU A 123 9.30 -20.74 -25.19
N VAL A 124 9.72 -19.51 -24.92
CA VAL A 124 10.67 -18.76 -25.77
C VAL A 124 12.03 -19.46 -25.80
N GLU A 125 12.61 -19.76 -24.64
CA GLU A 125 13.95 -20.37 -24.54
C GLU A 125 14.02 -21.78 -25.14
N ARG A 126 12.92 -22.54 -25.06
CA ARG A 126 12.82 -23.89 -25.64
C ARG A 126 12.35 -23.92 -27.08
N ASN A 127 12.14 -22.75 -27.70
CA ASN A 127 11.68 -22.63 -29.08
C ASN A 127 10.40 -23.45 -29.36
N VAL A 128 9.45 -23.47 -28.41
CA VAL A 128 8.24 -24.29 -28.51
C VAL A 128 7.34 -23.76 -29.63
N LEU A 129 7.09 -24.59 -30.65
CA LEU A 129 6.21 -24.24 -31.77
C LEU A 129 4.74 -24.64 -31.54
N ASN A 130 4.48 -25.49 -30.54
CA ASN A 130 3.14 -26.01 -30.27
C ASN A 130 2.14 -24.89 -29.95
N LYS A 131 1.14 -24.71 -30.82
CA LYS A 131 0.08 -23.71 -30.68
C LYS A 131 -0.69 -23.83 -29.37
N ASN A 132 -0.92 -25.06 -28.89
CA ASN A 132 -1.70 -25.29 -27.66
C ASN A 132 -1.00 -24.71 -26.42
N SER A 133 0.33 -24.74 -26.35
CA SER A 133 1.11 -24.16 -25.25
C SER A 133 0.98 -22.64 -25.21
N TRP A 134 1.04 -21.98 -26.38
CA TRP A 134 0.87 -20.53 -26.51
C TRP A 134 -0.56 -20.08 -26.25
N GLN A 135 -1.54 -20.86 -26.72
CA GLN A 135 -2.95 -20.63 -26.41
C GLN A 135 -3.21 -20.68 -24.90
N ARG A 136 -2.62 -21.67 -24.21
CA ARG A 136 -2.69 -21.77 -22.75
C ARG A 136 -2.08 -20.53 -22.08
N ALA A 137 -0.85 -20.16 -22.44
CA ALA A 137 -0.20 -18.97 -21.91
C ALA A 137 -1.03 -17.70 -22.10
N ARG A 138 -1.66 -17.54 -23.27
CA ARG A 138 -2.56 -16.43 -23.56
C ARG A 138 -3.80 -16.45 -22.68
N GLN A 139 -4.50 -17.58 -22.59
CA GLN A 139 -5.69 -17.72 -21.77
C GLN A 139 -5.39 -17.43 -20.29
N ASP A 140 -4.27 -17.92 -19.76
CA ASP A 140 -3.85 -17.67 -18.38
C ASP A 140 -3.52 -16.20 -18.14
N TYR A 141 -2.83 -15.54 -19.07
CA TYR A 141 -2.60 -14.10 -19.00
C TYR A 141 -3.92 -13.31 -19.01
N THR A 142 -4.83 -13.61 -19.94
CA THR A 142 -6.15 -12.96 -20.03
C THR A 142 -6.98 -13.16 -18.77
N ARG A 143 -6.97 -14.36 -18.17
CA ARG A 143 -7.63 -14.65 -16.90
C ARG A 143 -7.11 -13.73 -15.79
N LEU A 144 -5.80 -13.57 -15.67
CA LEU A 144 -5.19 -12.70 -14.67
C LEU A 144 -5.46 -11.22 -14.91
N THR A 145 -5.44 -10.76 -16.16
CA THR A 145 -5.78 -9.37 -16.49
C THR A 145 -7.24 -9.07 -16.16
N ASN A 146 -8.16 -9.98 -16.48
CA ASN A 146 -9.57 -9.83 -16.11
C ASN A 146 -9.78 -9.88 -14.59
N LEU A 147 -9.07 -10.76 -13.87
CA LEU A 147 -9.09 -10.77 -12.41
C LEU A 147 -8.57 -9.45 -11.81
N CYS A 148 -7.51 -8.88 -12.39
CA CYS A 148 -6.99 -7.58 -11.97
C CYS A 148 -8.02 -6.46 -12.14
N LYS A 149 -8.80 -6.46 -13.23
CA LYS A 149 -9.86 -5.46 -13.48
C LYS A 149 -10.97 -5.55 -12.43
N ASP A 150 -11.42 -6.76 -12.10
CA ASP A 150 -12.44 -6.95 -11.06
C ASP A 150 -11.93 -6.54 -9.67
N LEU A 151 -10.67 -6.83 -9.36
CA LEU A 151 -10.05 -6.41 -8.11
C LEU A 151 -9.90 -4.89 -8.03
N ASP A 152 -9.50 -4.25 -9.14
CA ASP A 152 -9.40 -2.80 -9.25
C ASP A 152 -10.76 -2.14 -8.97
N GLU A 153 -11.85 -2.64 -9.55
CA GLU A 153 -13.19 -2.12 -9.33
C GLU A 153 -13.59 -2.18 -7.84
N VAL A 154 -13.41 -3.33 -7.20
CA VAL A 154 -13.78 -3.55 -5.79
C VAL A 154 -12.87 -2.79 -4.82
N MET A 155 -11.57 -2.68 -5.12
CA MET A 155 -10.57 -2.12 -4.21
C MET A 155 -10.27 -0.64 -4.46
N SER A 156 -10.81 -0.05 -5.53
CA SER A 156 -10.54 1.32 -5.94
C SER A 156 -10.75 2.34 -4.82
N SER A 157 -11.81 2.18 -4.01
CA SER A 157 -12.12 3.01 -2.86
C SER A 157 -11.11 2.85 -1.73
N THR A 158 -10.79 1.62 -1.37
CA THR A 158 -9.79 1.27 -0.35
C THR A 158 -8.42 1.80 -0.73
N ILE A 159 -8.04 1.71 -2.01
CA ILE A 159 -6.79 2.25 -2.54
C ILE A 159 -6.75 3.76 -2.42
N LEU A 160 -7.81 4.45 -2.84
CA LEU A 160 -7.87 5.91 -2.75
C LEU A 160 -7.74 6.37 -1.29
N LEU A 161 -8.48 5.74 -0.37
CA LEU A 161 -8.47 6.08 1.04
C LEU A 161 -7.11 5.77 1.69
N SER A 162 -6.50 4.63 1.36
CA SER A 162 -5.16 4.25 1.83
C SER A 162 -4.09 5.28 1.41
N PHE A 163 -4.05 5.66 0.13
CA PHE A 163 -3.09 6.66 -0.34
C PHE A 163 -3.38 8.06 0.24
N GLY A 164 -4.65 8.44 0.32
CA GLY A 164 -5.07 9.71 0.91
C GLY A 164 -4.65 9.84 2.37
N ASN A 165 -4.99 8.85 3.19
CA ASN A 165 -4.63 8.83 4.62
C ASN A 165 -3.12 8.83 4.81
N ASN A 166 -2.38 7.96 4.11
CA ASN A 166 -0.92 7.91 4.24
C ASN A 166 -0.27 9.25 3.85
N ILE A 167 -0.68 9.89 2.75
CA ILE A 167 -0.14 11.19 2.35
C ILE A 167 -0.51 12.26 3.37
N PHE A 168 -1.78 12.33 3.80
CA PHE A 168 -2.24 13.30 4.79
C PHE A 168 -1.41 13.24 6.07
N ILE A 169 -1.24 12.05 6.65
CA ILE A 169 -0.47 11.89 7.89
C ILE A 169 1.01 12.23 7.68
N ILE A 170 1.62 11.87 6.53
CA ILE A 170 2.99 12.29 6.21
C ILE A 170 3.12 13.81 6.19
N LEU A 171 2.17 14.53 5.58
CA LEU A 171 2.18 15.99 5.53
C LEU A 171 2.04 16.60 6.92
N VAL A 172 1.16 16.05 7.77
CA VAL A 172 1.00 16.48 9.18
C VAL A 172 2.29 16.26 9.96
N HIS A 173 2.94 15.09 9.83
CA HIS A 173 4.21 14.83 10.50
C HIS A 173 5.33 15.77 10.03
N LEU A 174 5.41 16.06 8.72
CA LEU A 174 6.38 17.01 8.18
C LEU A 174 6.16 18.41 8.74
N TYR A 175 4.90 18.87 8.77
CA TYR A 175 4.54 20.17 9.35
C TYR A 175 4.92 20.25 10.84
N ASN A 176 4.51 19.26 11.64
CA ASN A 176 4.81 19.23 13.06
C ASN A 176 6.33 19.11 13.34
N SER A 177 7.08 18.41 12.48
CA SER A 177 8.54 18.30 12.60
C SER A 177 9.25 19.63 12.36
N LEU A 178 8.67 20.56 11.59
CA LEU A 178 9.25 21.88 11.34
C LEU A 178 8.82 22.90 12.39
N GLN A 179 7.68 22.69 13.04
CA GLN A 179 7.15 23.58 14.09
C GLN A 179 7.55 23.19 15.52
N LYS A 180 8.54 22.29 15.69
CA LYS A 180 8.88 21.70 17.00
C LYS A 180 8.84 22.72 18.15
N PRO A 181 7.90 22.64 19.11
CA PRO A 181 7.97 23.41 20.34
C PRO A 181 9.26 23.14 21.11
N LEU A 182 9.75 24.16 21.83
CA LEU A 182 11.00 24.17 22.61
C LEU A 182 11.04 23.14 23.76
N GLU A 183 9.96 22.42 24.04
CA GLU A 183 9.78 21.56 25.22
C GLU A 183 9.73 20.05 24.90
N PHE A 184 10.23 19.60 23.74
CA PHE A 184 10.27 18.17 23.46
C PHE A 184 11.31 17.43 24.31
N GLY A 185 10.86 16.40 25.04
CA GLY A 185 11.75 15.46 25.70
C GLY A 185 12.38 14.49 24.70
N TYR A 186 13.46 13.81 25.10
CA TYR A 186 14.13 12.80 24.28
C TYR A 186 13.19 11.67 23.82
N LEU A 187 12.17 11.33 24.62
CA LEU A 187 11.23 10.25 24.31
C LEU A 187 10.24 10.63 23.20
N ASP A 188 9.77 11.88 23.20
CA ASP A 188 8.89 12.40 22.15
C ASP A 188 9.60 12.38 20.80
N GLU A 189 10.86 12.82 20.76
CA GLU A 189 11.65 12.85 19.52
C GLU A 189 11.85 11.46 18.93
N ILE A 190 12.16 10.46 19.76
CA ILE A 190 12.30 9.06 19.33
C ILE A 190 10.97 8.54 18.78
N TYR A 191 9.85 8.80 19.46
CA TYR A 191 8.53 8.40 19.01
C TYR A 191 8.17 9.02 17.66
N TYR A 192 8.30 10.35 17.53
CA TYR A 192 7.98 11.06 16.30
C TYR A 192 8.80 10.56 15.11
N LEU A 193 10.10 10.33 15.31
CA LEU A 193 10.97 9.77 14.28
C LEU A 193 10.57 8.34 13.91
N TYR A 194 10.30 7.50 14.90
CA TYR A 194 9.87 6.12 14.69
C TYR A 194 8.55 6.06 13.91
N SER A 195 7.53 6.81 14.34
CA SER A 195 6.22 6.85 13.69
C SER A 195 6.36 7.34 12.25
N PHE A 196 7.13 8.41 12.00
CA PHE A 196 7.38 8.92 10.65
C PHE A 196 8.05 7.89 9.73
N ILE A 197 9.11 7.22 10.19
CA ILE A 197 9.77 6.16 9.41
C ILE A 197 8.81 4.99 9.16
N CYS A 198 8.03 4.58 10.16
CA CYS A 198 7.04 3.51 10.02
C CYS A 198 6.02 3.82 8.92
N LEU A 199 5.53 5.07 8.87
CA LEU A 199 4.60 5.55 7.86
C LEU A 199 5.20 5.54 6.46
N LEU A 200 6.44 6.05 6.30
CA LEU A 200 7.15 6.03 5.02
C LEU A 200 7.37 4.60 4.51
N VAL A 201 7.76 3.69 5.39
CA VAL A 201 7.93 2.27 5.06
C VAL A 201 6.59 1.65 4.65
N ARG A 202 5.50 1.97 5.35
CA ARG A 202 4.16 1.44 5.09
C ARG A 202 3.62 1.88 3.74
N ILE A 203 3.58 3.18 3.45
CA ILE A 203 3.10 3.69 2.15
C ILE A 203 3.96 3.15 1.01
N SER A 204 5.28 3.07 1.21
CA SER A 204 6.19 2.50 0.23
C SER A 204 5.90 1.02 -0.03
N ALA A 205 5.61 0.24 1.01
CA ALA A 205 5.23 -1.16 0.87
C ALA A 205 3.92 -1.31 0.09
N VAL A 206 2.87 -0.55 0.44
CA VAL A 206 1.58 -0.53 -0.29
C VAL A 206 1.83 -0.22 -1.77
N ALA A 207 2.54 0.86 -2.05
CA ALA A 207 2.73 1.35 -3.41
C ALA A 207 3.63 0.41 -4.24
N LEU A 208 4.73 -0.10 -3.67
CA LEU A 208 5.67 -1.00 -4.37
C LEU A 208 5.02 -2.35 -4.69
N HIS A 209 4.26 -2.93 -3.74
CA HIS A 209 3.59 -4.20 -3.98
C HIS A 209 2.48 -4.07 -5.04
N ALA A 210 1.66 -3.03 -4.97
CA ALA A 210 0.65 -2.76 -5.99
C ALA A 210 1.28 -2.45 -7.37
N ALA A 211 2.35 -1.66 -7.42
CA ALA A 211 3.09 -1.38 -8.67
C ALA A 211 3.78 -2.61 -9.27
N THR A 212 4.08 -3.63 -8.45
CA THR A 212 4.67 -4.89 -8.92
C THR A 212 3.68 -5.67 -9.79
N ILE A 213 2.37 -5.55 -9.58
CA ILE A 213 1.37 -6.12 -10.51
C ILE A 213 1.58 -5.55 -11.92
N ASN A 214 1.68 -4.22 -12.04
CA ASN A 214 1.90 -3.59 -13.34
C ASN A 214 3.22 -4.03 -13.97
N THR A 215 4.29 -4.11 -13.16
CA THR A 215 5.62 -4.51 -13.61
C THR A 215 5.64 -5.95 -14.14
N GLU A 216 5.11 -6.92 -13.38
CA GLU A 216 5.08 -8.33 -13.79
C GLU A 216 4.06 -8.58 -14.91
N SER A 217 2.96 -7.80 -15.01
CA SER A 217 2.01 -7.89 -16.12
C SER A 217 2.58 -7.43 -17.47
N LYS A 218 3.56 -6.51 -17.46
CA LYS A 218 4.27 -6.06 -18.66
C LYS A 218 5.42 -7.00 -19.05
N ARG A 219 5.87 -7.86 -18.15
CA ARG A 219 7.01 -8.76 -18.41
C ARG A 219 6.84 -9.64 -19.66
N PRO A 220 5.65 -10.20 -19.96
CA PRO A 220 5.41 -10.97 -21.18
C PRO A 220 5.74 -10.22 -22.48
N ILE A 221 5.41 -8.92 -22.60
CA ILE A 221 5.65 -8.20 -23.86
C ILE A 221 7.12 -8.17 -24.23
N TYR A 222 8.01 -7.96 -23.25
CA TYR A 222 9.45 -7.93 -23.47
C TYR A 222 9.98 -9.30 -23.90
N LEU A 223 9.40 -10.39 -23.39
CA LEU A 223 9.79 -11.75 -23.76
C LEU A 223 9.29 -12.13 -25.15
N LEU A 224 8.09 -11.69 -25.53
CA LEU A 224 7.50 -12.00 -26.84
C LEU A 224 8.20 -11.21 -27.96
N SER A 225 8.61 -9.98 -27.68
CA SER A 225 9.35 -9.13 -28.62
C SER A 225 10.74 -9.65 -29.00
N THR A 226 11.29 -10.66 -28.30
CA THR A 226 12.57 -11.29 -28.68
C THR A 226 12.40 -12.45 -29.66
N ILE A 227 11.17 -12.91 -29.90
CA ILE A 227 10.90 -13.99 -30.83
C ILE A 227 11.07 -13.46 -32.28
N PRO A 228 11.80 -14.15 -33.18
CA PRO A 228 11.85 -13.83 -34.60
C PRO A 228 10.52 -14.07 -35.32
N HIS A 229 10.17 -13.21 -36.28
CA HIS A 229 8.89 -13.27 -37.01
C HIS A 229 8.61 -14.61 -37.71
N HIS A 230 9.62 -15.30 -38.23
CA HIS A 230 9.43 -16.61 -38.88
C HIS A 230 8.95 -17.72 -37.92
N ARG A 231 9.03 -17.49 -36.60
CA ARG A 231 8.56 -18.43 -35.55
C ARG A 231 7.24 -18.01 -34.94
N TYR A 232 6.63 -16.93 -35.45
CA TYR A 232 5.35 -16.47 -34.95
C TYR A 232 4.28 -17.48 -35.33
N ASN A 233 3.41 -17.75 -34.36
CA ASN A 233 2.14 -18.37 -34.61
C ASN A 233 1.03 -17.39 -34.22
N LEU A 234 -0.17 -17.66 -34.69
CA LEU A 234 -1.35 -16.82 -34.43
C LEU A 234 -1.58 -16.51 -32.93
N GLU A 235 -1.19 -17.43 -32.03
CA GLU A 235 -1.40 -17.26 -30.59
C GLU A 235 -0.35 -16.33 -29.96
N ILE A 236 0.89 -16.33 -30.46
CA ILE A 236 1.94 -15.37 -30.11
C ILE A 236 1.51 -13.96 -30.53
N ASP A 237 1.02 -13.79 -31.77
CA ASP A 237 0.54 -12.50 -32.26
C ASP A 237 -0.60 -11.94 -31.40
N ARG A 238 -1.60 -12.78 -31.11
CA ARG A 238 -2.73 -12.39 -30.25
C ARG A 238 -2.27 -12.02 -28.85
N LEU A 239 -1.33 -12.78 -28.27
CA LEU A 239 -0.81 -12.49 -26.93
C LEU A 239 0.03 -11.21 -26.91
N LEU A 240 0.86 -10.97 -27.93
CA LEU A 240 1.65 -9.75 -28.07
C LEU A 240 0.73 -8.53 -28.19
N LEU A 241 -0.28 -8.60 -29.06
CA LEU A 241 -1.30 -7.56 -29.21
C LEU A 241 -2.00 -7.30 -27.87
N TYR A 242 -2.48 -8.36 -27.21
CA TYR A 242 -3.20 -8.24 -25.95
C TYR A 242 -2.32 -7.61 -24.85
N THR A 243 -1.08 -8.07 -24.67
CA THR A 243 -0.15 -7.51 -23.67
C THR A 243 0.25 -6.05 -23.95
N LYS A 244 0.19 -5.62 -25.22
CA LYS A 244 0.49 -4.23 -25.63
C LYS A 244 -0.63 -3.27 -25.26
N TYR A 245 -1.88 -3.66 -25.48
CA TYR A 245 -3.04 -2.78 -25.26
C TYR A 245 -3.67 -2.95 -23.86
N GLU A 246 -3.58 -4.14 -23.28
CA GLU A 246 -4.21 -4.48 -22.00
C GLU A 246 -3.15 -4.65 -20.92
N THR A 247 -2.96 -3.60 -20.12
CA THR A 247 -2.00 -3.60 -19.00
C THR A 247 -2.73 -3.69 -17.67
N ALA A 248 -2.46 -4.75 -16.91
CA ALA A 248 -3.03 -4.93 -15.59
C ALA A 248 -2.37 -3.96 -14.59
N ALA A 249 -3.19 -3.19 -13.87
CA ALA A 249 -2.75 -2.31 -12.79
C ALA A 249 -3.93 -1.98 -11.90
N LEU A 250 -3.65 -1.74 -10.62
CA LEU A 250 -4.62 -1.18 -9.68
C LEU A 250 -4.61 0.35 -9.75
N THR A 251 -5.75 0.95 -9.44
CA THR A 251 -6.04 2.38 -9.54
C THR A 251 -6.85 2.86 -8.34
N GLY A 252 -6.70 4.13 -7.99
CA GLY A 252 -7.63 4.81 -7.08
C GLY A 252 -8.73 5.47 -7.90
N TYR A 253 -9.88 4.81 -8.06
CA TYR A 253 -11.01 5.26 -8.90
C TYR A 253 -10.59 5.78 -10.29
N LYS A 254 -9.59 5.16 -10.93
CA LYS A 254 -9.00 5.60 -12.21
C LYS A 254 -8.39 7.01 -12.20
N LEU A 255 -8.35 7.73 -11.08
CA LEU A 255 -7.70 9.03 -10.92
C LEU A 255 -6.18 8.90 -11.12
N PHE A 256 -5.61 7.85 -10.54
CA PHE A 256 -4.21 7.50 -10.69
C PHE A 256 -4.05 5.99 -10.83
N ARG A 257 -3.02 5.60 -11.58
CA ARG A 257 -2.63 4.20 -11.75
C ARG A 257 -1.38 3.91 -10.95
N ILE A 258 -1.42 2.88 -10.11
CA ILE A 258 -0.28 2.53 -9.28
C ILE A 258 0.82 1.90 -10.13
N THR A 259 1.89 2.66 -10.33
CA THR A 259 3.08 2.28 -11.09
C THR A 259 4.31 2.74 -10.33
N ARG A 260 5.49 2.18 -10.64
CA ARG A 260 6.75 2.66 -10.03
C ARG A 260 6.99 4.15 -10.28
N THR A 261 6.55 4.65 -11.43
CA THR A 261 6.60 6.07 -11.77
C THR A 261 5.71 6.93 -10.87
N LEU A 262 4.53 6.45 -10.49
CA LEU A 262 3.66 7.18 -9.56
C LEU A 262 4.34 7.37 -8.20
N ILE A 263 5.03 6.34 -7.70
CA ILE A 263 5.75 6.40 -6.42
C ILE A 263 6.77 7.54 -6.45
N LEU A 264 7.59 7.61 -7.51
CA LEU A 264 8.57 8.68 -7.68
C LEU A 264 7.92 10.06 -7.74
N LYS A 265 6.76 10.19 -8.40
CA LYS A 265 6.01 11.45 -8.47
C LYS A 265 5.49 11.89 -7.09
N ILE A 266 4.96 10.95 -6.30
CA ILE A 266 4.47 11.24 -4.93
C ILE A 266 5.64 11.64 -4.02
N THR A 267 6.75 10.90 -4.06
CA THR A 267 7.96 11.24 -3.28
C THR A 267 8.47 12.63 -3.65
N LEU A 268 8.55 12.96 -4.94
CA LEU A 268 8.96 14.28 -5.39
C LEU A 268 8.02 15.38 -4.90
N ALA A 269 6.70 15.15 -4.94
CA ALA A 269 5.72 16.12 -4.44
C ALA A 269 5.85 16.36 -2.94
N ILE A 270 6.12 15.32 -2.14
CA ILE A 270 6.36 15.43 -0.70
C ILE A 270 7.62 16.26 -0.43
N VAL A 271 8.72 16.00 -1.15
CA VAL A 271 9.97 16.78 -1.01
C VAL A 271 9.77 18.24 -1.41
N ILE A 272 9.03 18.50 -2.50
CA ILE A 272 8.70 19.88 -2.91
C ILE A 272 7.88 20.58 -1.82
N TYR A 273 6.88 19.91 -1.25
CA TYR A 273 6.08 20.44 -0.15
C TYR A 273 6.97 20.82 1.05
N GLU A 274 7.87 19.94 1.46
CA GLU A 274 8.81 20.19 2.55
C GLU A 274 9.69 21.42 2.27
N LEU A 275 10.26 21.52 1.07
CA LEU A 275 11.10 22.66 0.67
C LEU A 275 10.33 23.99 0.72
N VAL A 276 9.09 24.01 0.19
CA VAL A 276 8.24 25.21 0.22
C VAL A 276 7.88 25.59 1.65
N LEU A 277 7.58 24.61 2.50
CA LEU A 277 7.23 24.86 3.89
C LEU A 277 8.42 25.44 4.68
N VAL A 278 9.63 24.92 4.46
CA VAL A 278 10.86 25.47 5.05
C VAL A 278 11.12 26.91 4.60
N GLU A 279 10.90 27.22 3.32
CA GLU A 279 11.05 28.57 2.80
C GLU A 279 10.03 29.53 3.43
N TYR A 280 8.77 29.12 3.52
CA TYR A 280 7.71 29.91 4.15
C TYR A 280 8.01 30.21 5.62
N LEU A 281 8.41 29.20 6.41
CA LEU A 281 8.71 29.37 7.83
C LEU A 281 9.96 30.25 8.07
N LYS A 282 10.92 30.25 7.14
CA LYS A 282 12.07 31.18 7.17
C LYS A 282 11.67 32.63 6.95
N VAL A 283 10.64 32.88 6.13
CA VAL A 283 10.16 34.24 5.85
C VAL A 283 9.42 34.84 7.06
N GLU A 284 8.72 34.03 7.85
CA GLU A 284 8.04 34.49 9.08
C GLU A 284 8.99 34.73 10.28
N SER A 285 10.27 34.31 10.18
CA SER A 285 11.27 34.48 11.24
C SER A 285 12.15 35.74 11.10
N TYR A 286 11.81 36.63 10.14
CA TYR A 286 12.37 37.98 9.96
C TYR A 286 11.31 39.05 10.20
#